data_AF-A0A1G5UP98-F1
#
_entry.id   AF-A0A1G5UP98-F1
#
_cell.length_a   1.000
_cell.length_b   1.000
_cell.length_c   1.000
_cell.angle_alpha   90.00
_cell.angle_beta   90.00
_cell.angle_gamma   90.00
#
_symmetry.space_group_name_H-M   'P 1'
#
loop_
_entity.id
_entity.type
_entity.pdbx_description
1 polymer ?
#
loop_
_entity_poly.entity_id
_entity_poly.type
_entity_poly.pdbx_seq_one_letter_code
_entity_poly.pdbx_strand_id
1 'polypeptide(L)'
;MLDEVKAHFRAREGYWFVPKWFGFGATPVTWQGWALTAGLLAALVAAARLLPGGVPRIIVCIALIAAYGVVAANKTDGGLRWRWGNGEDR
;
A
#
# COMPACT_ATOMS: atom_id res chain seq x y z
N MET A 1 -10.28 14.20 19.33
CA MET A 1 -8.97 13.97 18.68
C MET A 1 -8.72 12.48 18.43
N LEU A 2 -8.66 11.61 19.45
CA LEU A 2 -8.44 10.16 19.24
C LEU A 2 -9.51 9.49 18.36
N ASP A 3 -10.77 9.89 18.51
CA ASP A 3 -11.87 9.29 17.73
C ASP A 3 -11.81 9.66 16.25
N GLU A 4 -11.33 10.87 15.94
CA GLU A 4 -11.11 11.30 14.56
C GLU A 4 -9.97 10.52 13.90
N VAL A 5 -8.89 10.28 14.64
CA VAL A 5 -7.78 9.44 14.17
C VAL A 5 -8.26 8.01 13.92
N LYS A 6 -9.03 7.43 14.86
CA LYS A 6 -9.59 6.09 14.69
C LYS A 6 -10.55 6.01 13.50
N ALA A 7 -11.37 7.04 13.29
CA ALA A 7 -12.28 7.10 12.15
C ALA A 7 -11.51 7.12 10.82
N HIS A 8 -10.40 7.86 10.73
CA HIS A 8 -9.57 7.88 9.53
C HIS A 8 -8.98 6.51 9.15
N PHE A 9 -8.58 5.73 10.15
CA PHE A 9 -8.01 4.39 9.92
C PHE A 9 -9.06 3.29 9.72
N ARG A 10 -10.33 3.64 9.52
CA ARG A 10 -11.37 2.71 9.09
C ARG A 10 -11.56 2.81 7.58
N ALA A 11 -11.20 1.74 6.87
CA ALA A 11 -11.55 1.62 5.45
C ALA A 11 -13.05 1.35 5.27
N ARG A 12 -13.68 1.94 4.26
CA ARG A 12 -15.02 1.53 3.81
C ARG A 12 -15.00 0.09 3.29
N GLU A 13 -16.17 -0.55 3.28
CA GLU A 13 -16.31 -1.93 2.80
C GLU A 13 -15.72 -2.10 1.40
N GLY A 14 -14.96 -3.19 1.22
CA GLY A 14 -14.30 -3.51 -0.05
C GLY A 14 -12.93 -2.86 -0.27
N TYR A 15 -12.55 -1.87 0.53
CA TYR A 15 -11.21 -1.26 0.53
C TYR A 15 -10.30 -1.92 1.57
N TRP A 16 -9.00 -1.99 1.25
CA TRP A 16 -8.02 -2.66 2.09
C TRP A 16 -7.04 -1.69 2.75
N PHE A 17 -6.86 -0.52 2.12
CA PHE A 17 -5.93 0.51 2.50
C PHE A 17 -6.64 1.85 2.68
N VAL A 18 -6.07 2.69 3.54
CA VAL A 18 -6.45 4.11 3.68
C VAL A 18 -5.28 5.00 3.30
N PRO A 19 -5.53 6.21 2.78
CA PRO A 19 -4.47 7.14 2.43
C PRO A 19 -3.76 7.64 3.69
N LYS A 20 -2.46 7.93 3.56
CA LYS A 20 -1.73 8.63 4.63
C LYS A 20 -2.29 10.03 4.83
N TRP A 21 -2.26 10.52 6.07
CA TRP A 21 -2.68 11.88 6.43
C TRP A 21 -1.87 12.95 5.69
N PHE A 22 -0.57 12.71 5.56
CA PHE A 22 0.36 13.59 4.87
C PHE A 22 1.11 12.84 3.79
N GLY A 23 1.26 13.50 2.65
CA GLY A 23 2.05 13.04 1.52
C GLY A 23 1.33 12.04 0.62
N PHE A 24 2.12 11.18 -0.02
CA PHE A 24 1.63 10.14 -0.94
C PHE A 24 1.81 8.76 -0.32
N GLY A 25 0.75 7.96 -0.32
CA GLY A 25 0.82 6.56 0.07
C GLY A 25 -0.47 5.99 0.63
N ALA A 26 -0.43 4.67 0.79
CA ALA A 26 -1.52 3.85 1.30
C ALA A 26 -1.04 3.04 2.51
N THR A 27 -1.89 2.95 3.53
CA THR A 27 -1.63 2.23 4.78
C THR A 27 -2.63 1.08 4.89
N PRO A 28 -2.17 -0.18 5.06
CA PRO A 28 -3.07 -1.31 5.25
C PRO A 28 -3.79 -1.19 6.60
N VAL A 29 -5.12 -1.28 6.58
CA VAL A 29 -5.95 -1.26 7.80
C VAL A 29 -6.83 -2.51 7.95
N THR A 30 -6.86 -3.33 6.90
CA THR A 30 -7.56 -4.61 6.88
C THR A 30 -6.59 -5.78 6.86
N TRP A 31 -7.06 -6.97 7.22
CA TRP A 31 -6.23 -8.17 7.15
C TRP A 31 -5.81 -8.50 5.71
N GLN A 32 -6.65 -8.21 4.69
CA GLN A 32 -6.29 -8.39 3.28
C GLN A 32 -5.16 -7.46 2.87
N GLY A 33 -5.22 -6.19 3.31
CA GLY A 33 -4.16 -5.22 3.07
C GLY A 33 -2.83 -5.69 3.67
N TRP A 34 -2.86 -6.12 4.94
CA TRP A 34 -1.69 -6.68 5.60
C TRP A 34 -1.17 -7.97 4.95
N ALA A 35 -2.05 -8.89 4.54
CA ALA A 35 -1.67 -10.10 3.83
C ALA A 35 -0.99 -9.79 2.49
N LEU A 36 -1.52 -8.81 1.73
CA LEU A 36 -0.91 -8.37 0.47
C LEU A 36 0.47 -7.73 0.71
N THR A 37 0.60 -6.87 1.72
CA THR A 37 1.88 -6.23 2.08
C THR A 37 2.91 -7.27 2.52
N ALA A 38 2.52 -8.22 3.38
CA ALA A 38 3.40 -9.31 3.82
C ALA A 38 3.80 -10.22 2.64
N GLY A 39 2.85 -10.51 1.74
CA GLY A 39 3.11 -11.26 0.51
C GLY A 39 4.13 -10.56 -0.40
N LEU A 40 4.01 -9.24 -0.59
CA LEU A 40 5.02 -8.45 -1.32
C LEU A 40 6.40 -8.57 -0.65
N LEU A 41 6.48 -8.38 0.67
CA LEU A 41 7.75 -8.48 1.39
C LEU A 41 8.38 -9.86 1.23
N ALA A 42 7.60 -10.92 1.38
CA ALA A 42 8.06 -12.29 1.16
C ALA A 42 8.54 -12.51 -0.28
N ALA A 43 7.81 -12.01 -1.28
CA ALA A 43 8.18 -12.11 -2.69
C ALA A 43 9.48 -11.36 -3.01
N LEU A 44 9.69 -10.16 -2.45
CA LEU A 44 10.93 -9.40 -2.61
C LEU A 44 12.12 -10.12 -1.97
N VAL A 45 11.94 -10.69 -0.77
CA VAL A 45 12.98 -11.51 -0.13
C VAL A 45 13.29 -12.75 -0.96
N ALA A 46 12.28 -13.45 -1.48
CA ALA A 46 12.45 -14.59 -2.37
C ALA A 46 13.20 -14.20 -3.65
N ALA A 47 12.82 -13.11 -4.30
CA ALA A 47 13.52 -12.58 -5.48
C ALA A 47 14.99 -12.25 -5.19
N ALA A 48 15.29 -11.65 -4.03
CA ALA A 48 16.65 -11.34 -3.63
C ALA A 48 17.52 -12.58 -3.39
N ARG A 49 16.92 -13.68 -2.90
CA ARG A 49 17.63 -14.92 -2.55
C ARG A 49 17.74 -15.92 -3.71
N LEU A 50 16.71 -16.00 -4.55
CA LEU A 50 16.58 -17.06 -5.56
C LEU A 50 17.00 -16.61 -6.96
N LEU A 51 16.85 -15.33 -7.31
CA LEU A 51 17.25 -14.85 -8.63
C LEU A 51 18.74 -14.53 -8.68
N PRO A 52 19.42 -14.78 -9.81
CA PRO A 52 20.77 -14.29 -10.02
C PRO A 52 20.83 -12.76 -9.93
N GLY A 53 21.97 -12.21 -9.53
CA GLY A 53 22.17 -10.76 -9.47
C GLY A 53 22.06 -10.07 -10.83
N GLY A 54 21.91 -8.75 -10.82
CA GLY A 54 21.88 -7.92 -12.02
C GLY A 54 20.46 -7.62 -12.54
N VAL A 55 20.38 -7.37 -13.85
CA VAL A 55 19.18 -6.83 -14.52
C VAL A 55 17.91 -7.67 -14.28
N PRO A 56 17.92 -9.02 -14.38
CA PRO A 56 16.70 -9.81 -14.17
C PRO A 56 16.09 -9.64 -12.79
N ARG A 57 16.91 -9.61 -11.73
CA ARG A 57 16.44 -9.38 -10.36
C ARG A 57 15.79 -8.00 -10.21
N ILE A 58 16.42 -6.97 -10.78
CA ILE A 58 15.88 -5.60 -10.73
C ILE A 58 14.52 -5.54 -11.44
N ILE A 59 14.41 -6.12 -12.63
CA ILE A 59 13.15 -6.16 -13.39
C ILE A 59 12.04 -6.85 -12.58
N VAL A 60 12.33 -8.00 -11.97
CA VAL A 60 11.34 -8.72 -11.15
C VAL A 60 10.92 -7.90 -9.93
N CYS A 61 11.87 -7.29 -9.21
CA CYS A 61 11.53 -6.43 -8.06
C CYS A 61 10.66 -5.24 -8.47
N ILE A 62 10.97 -4.58 -9.59
CA ILE A 62 10.16 -3.48 -10.13
C ILE A 62 8.76 -3.97 -10.49
N ALA A 63 8.64 -5.11 -11.17
CA ALA A 63 7.35 -5.68 -11.55
C ALA A 63 6.49 -6.03 -10.32
N LEU A 64 7.08 -6.60 -9.26
CA LEU A 64 6.38 -6.88 -8.00
C LEU A 64 5.88 -5.60 -7.32
N ILE A 65 6.72 -4.56 -7.24
CA ILE A 65 6.35 -3.28 -6.66
C ILE A 65 5.26 -2.60 -7.49
N ALA A 66 5.35 -2.63 -8.82
CA ALA A 66 4.34 -2.07 -9.71
C ALA A 66 3.00 -2.80 -9.57
N ALA A 67 3.01 -4.14 -9.55
CA ALA A 67 1.82 -4.96 -9.35
C ALA A 67 1.16 -4.65 -7.99
N TYR A 68 1.95 -4.58 -6.92
CA TYR A 68 1.46 -4.13 -5.61
C TYR A 68 0.88 -2.72 -5.68
N GLY A 69 1.56 -1.78 -6.34
CA GLY A 69 1.11 -0.40 -6.50
C GLY A 69 -0.25 -0.30 -7.20
N VAL A 70 -0.48 -1.10 -8.24
CA VAL A 70 -1.78 -1.15 -8.95
C VAL A 70 -2.89 -1.68 -8.03
N VAL A 71 -2.64 -2.77 -7.30
CA VAL A 71 -3.65 -3.32 -6.37
C VAL A 71 -3.90 -2.34 -5.22
N ALA A 72 -2.85 -1.75 -4.65
CA ALA A 72 -2.95 -0.77 -3.59
C ALA A 72 -3.72 0.46 -4.07
N ALA A 73 -3.45 0.98 -5.28
CA ALA A 73 -4.19 2.10 -5.85
C ALA A 73 -5.69 1.82 -5.97
N ASN A 74 -6.05 0.63 -6.49
CA ASN A 74 -7.45 0.22 -6.67
C ASN A 74 -8.16 -0.11 -5.35
N LYS A 75 -7.41 -0.47 -4.30
CA LYS A 75 -7.93 -0.86 -2.98
C LYS A 75 -7.69 0.17 -1.89
N THR A 76 -7.24 1.38 -2.24
CA THR A 76 -7.11 2.51 -1.32
C THR A 76 -8.37 3.35 -1.34
N ASP A 77 -8.97 3.53 -0.16
CA ASP A 77 -10.17 4.33 0.00
C ASP A 77 -9.90 5.82 -0.32
N GLY A 78 -10.57 6.36 -1.34
CA GLY A 78 -10.35 7.73 -1.81
C GLY A 78 -9.12 7.91 -2.72
N GLY A 79 -8.46 6.81 -3.10
CA GLY A 79 -7.37 6.79 -4.09
C GLY A 79 -6.02 7.32 -3.58
N LEU A 80 -5.01 7.17 -4.44
CA LEU A 80 -3.66 7.67 -4.20
C LEU A 80 -3.53 9.11 -4.71
N ARG A 81 -3.61 10.07 -3.79
CA ARG A 81 -3.33 11.48 -4.05
C ARG A 81 -2.42 12.04 -2.96
N TRP A 82 -1.68 13.10 -3.31
CA TRP A 82 -0.93 13.85 -2.32
C TRP A 82 -1.91 14.57 -1.37
N ARG A 83 -1.68 14.47 -0.06
CA ARG A 83 -2.49 15.13 0.97
C ARG A 83 -1.62 16.02 1.86
N TRP A 84 -2.13 17.22 2.17
CA TRP A 84 -1.46 18.19 3.04
C TRP A 84 -1.99 18.16 4.49
N GLY A 85 -2.84 17.19 4.85
CA GLY A 85 -3.33 17.00 6.22
C GLY A 85 -4.54 17.83 6.64
N ASN A 86 -5.12 18.65 5.76
CA ASN A 86 -6.37 19.36 6.04
C ASN A 86 -7.57 18.51 5.60
N GLY A 87 -8.48 18.25 6.54
CA GLY A 87 -9.65 17.38 6.38
C GLY A 87 -10.79 17.93 5.53
N GLU A 88 -10.51 18.83 4.56
CA GLU A 88 -11.54 19.36 3.64
C GLU A 88 -11.89 18.39 2.50
N ASP A 89 -11.10 17.34 2.29
CA ASP A 89 -11.34 16.36 1.22
C ASP A 89 -12.11 15.10 1.69
N ARG A 90 -13.08 15.26 2.60
CA ARG A 90 -13.94 14.16 3.08
C ARG A 90 -14.97 13.75 2.02
#